data_AF-A0A139D2H6-F1
#
_entry.id   AF-A0A139D2H6-F1
#
_cell.length_a   1.000
_cell.length_b   1.000
_cell.length_c   1.000
_cell.angle_alpha   90.00
_cell.angle_beta   90.00
_cell.angle_gamma   90.00
#
_symmetry.space_group_name_H-M   'P 1'
#
loop_
_entity.id
_entity.type
_entity.pdbx_description
1 polymer ?
#
loop_
_entity_poly.entity_id
_entity_poly.type
_entity_poly.pdbx_seq_one_letter_code
_entity_poly.pdbx_strand_id
1 'polypeptide(L)'
;MIQTAEGALKETDSILQRMHELSAQAANDTNISSKADLIISLFADDGSDPKSVAKKVGFNDHKDLADFMKRQNYIWSTDERNYIHQSEMEDDEEESKKAAPETNGKELAAEIRKQVERQVNVAERLAKFTPVMEFLEENMDSLQELLAATEDGEESEGEIPHFAVPGTTKTKSVYMADRLAELVTEFSKVRNVSQRNIFEAAVIEYLRKYGYRDAVNSLLR
;
A
#
# COMPACT_ATOMS: atom_id res chain seq x y z
N MET A 1 -16.32 10.93 41.79
CA MET A 1 -16.42 10.81 40.32
C MET A 1 -15.28 11.49 39.56
N ILE A 2 -14.52 12.43 40.14
CA ILE A 2 -13.39 13.10 39.45
C ILE A 2 -12.14 12.19 39.35
N GLN A 3 -11.87 11.34 40.35
CA GLN A 3 -10.74 10.39 40.33
C GLN A 3 -10.80 9.32 39.23
N THR A 4 -12.00 9.00 38.71
CA THR A 4 -12.16 8.01 37.64
C THR A 4 -11.80 8.60 36.28
N ALA A 5 -11.99 9.90 36.07
CA ALA A 5 -11.62 10.58 34.83
C ALA A 5 -10.10 10.80 34.72
N GLU A 6 -9.43 11.14 35.81
CA GLU A 6 -7.96 11.30 35.83
C GLU A 6 -7.20 9.98 35.66
N GLY A 7 -7.76 8.87 36.15
CA GLY A 7 -7.22 7.52 35.93
C GLY A 7 -7.28 7.10 34.46
N ALA A 8 -8.44 7.31 33.82
CA ALA A 8 -8.63 7.00 32.40
C ALA A 8 -7.69 7.82 31.49
N LEU A 9 -7.42 9.08 31.84
CA LEU A 9 -6.54 9.95 31.05
C LEU A 9 -5.06 9.53 31.14
N LYS A 10 -4.62 9.05 32.31
CA LYS A 10 -3.27 8.48 32.48
C LYS A 10 -3.11 7.14 31.76
N GLU A 11 -4.17 6.34 31.70
CA GLU A 11 -4.18 5.09 30.92
C GLU A 11 -4.13 5.38 29.41
N THR A 12 -4.87 6.38 28.91
CA THR A 12 -4.78 6.77 27.50
C THR A 12 -3.39 7.27 27.13
N ASP A 13 -2.75 8.07 27.98
CA ASP A 13 -1.39 8.55 27.74
C ASP A 13 -0.38 7.39 27.72
N SER A 14 -0.54 6.41 28.62
CA SER A 14 0.30 5.21 28.66
C SER A 14 0.10 4.32 27.44
N ILE A 15 -1.13 4.21 26.93
CA ILE A 15 -1.45 3.47 25.70
C ILE A 15 -0.83 4.17 24.50
N LEU A 16 -0.97 5.50 24.38
CA LEU A 16 -0.39 6.28 23.29
C LEU A 16 1.14 6.18 23.29
N GLN A 17 1.77 6.25 24.46
CA GLN A 17 3.22 6.14 24.58
C GLN A 17 3.72 4.76 24.17
N ARG A 18 2.99 3.70 24.55
CA ARG A 18 3.30 2.32 24.12
C ARG A 18 3.06 2.11 22.62
N MET A 19 2.02 2.71 22.03
CA MET A 19 1.82 2.63 20.58
C MET A 19 2.94 3.33 19.81
N HIS A 20 3.40 4.49 20.29
CA HIS A 20 4.52 5.19 19.66
C HIS A 20 5.79 4.34 19.69
N GLU A 21 6.09 3.70 20.83
CA GLU A 21 7.25 2.83 20.98
C GLU A 21 7.17 1.58 20.08
N LEU A 22 5.99 0.96 19.98
CA LEU A 22 5.76 -0.16 19.05
C LEU A 22 5.90 0.26 17.58
N SER A 23 5.46 1.47 17.22
CA SER A 23 5.61 1.98 15.86
C SER A 23 7.07 2.24 15.49
N ALA A 24 7.86 2.76 16.45
CA ALA A 24 9.30 2.97 16.28
C ALA A 24 10.05 1.63 16.16
N GLN A 25 9.64 0.63 16.96
CA GLN A 25 10.19 -0.71 16.87
C GLN A 25 9.87 -1.37 15.52
N ALA A 26 8.62 -1.32 15.06
CA ALA A 26 8.22 -1.88 13.77
C ALA A 26 8.95 -1.21 12.58
N ALA A 27 9.14 0.11 12.65
CA ALA A 27 9.94 0.84 11.65
C ALA A 27 11.41 0.39 11.67
N ASN A 28 11.99 0.17 12.84
CA ASN A 28 13.36 -0.33 12.96
C ASN A 28 13.50 -1.76 12.44
N ASP A 29 12.57 -2.66 12.80
CA ASP A 29 12.56 -4.06 12.35
C ASP A 29 12.39 -4.17 10.83
N THR A 30 11.56 -3.30 10.22
CA THR A 30 11.42 -3.22 8.75
C THR A 30 12.73 -2.83 8.07
N ASN A 31 13.47 -1.86 8.63
CA ASN A 31 14.77 -1.45 8.10
C ASN A 31 15.83 -2.55 8.24
N ILE A 32 15.78 -3.30 9.35
CA ILE A 32 16.70 -4.41 9.62
C ILE A 32 16.41 -5.60 8.70
N SER A 33 15.15 -5.97 8.52
CA SER A 33 14.72 -7.01 7.56
C SER A 33 15.15 -6.65 6.14
N SER A 34 14.88 -5.41 5.71
CA SER A 34 15.27 -4.92 4.38
C SER A 34 16.78 -5.02 4.15
N LYS A 35 17.58 -4.82 5.20
CA LYS A 35 19.04 -4.96 5.14
C LYS A 35 19.49 -6.42 5.05
N ALA A 36 18.83 -7.34 5.76
CA ALA A 36 19.09 -8.77 5.67
C ALA A 36 18.74 -9.33 4.28
N ASP A 37 17.57 -8.95 3.73
CA ASP A 37 17.13 -9.37 2.39
C ASP A 37 18.08 -8.86 1.28
N LEU A 38 18.60 -7.64 1.44
CA LEU A 38 19.64 -7.11 0.55
C LEU A 38 20.93 -7.93 0.61
N ILE A 39 21.33 -8.39 1.80
CA ILE A 39 22.53 -9.23 1.95
C ILE A 39 22.32 -10.57 1.25
N ILE A 40 21.17 -11.22 1.47
CA ILE A 40 20.82 -12.53 0.89
C ILE A 40 20.80 -12.45 -0.65
N SER A 41 20.19 -11.39 -1.21
CA SER A 41 20.16 -11.19 -2.66
C SER A 41 21.55 -10.92 -3.26
N LEU A 42 22.42 -10.21 -2.56
CA LEU A 42 23.79 -9.97 -3.02
C LEU A 42 24.66 -11.22 -3.04
N PHE A 43 24.39 -12.19 -2.16
CA PHE A 43 25.05 -13.50 -2.17
C PHE A 43 24.46 -14.48 -3.17
N ALA A 44 23.22 -14.26 -3.63
CA ALA A 44 22.60 -15.05 -4.70
C ALA A 44 23.19 -14.75 -6.09
N ASP A 45 23.79 -13.58 -6.28
CA ASP A 45 24.54 -13.25 -7.50
C ASP A 45 25.89 -14.02 -7.51
N ASP A 46 26.04 -14.95 -8.46
CA ASP A 46 27.20 -15.85 -8.59
C ASP A 46 28.54 -15.08 -8.60
N GLY A 47 29.33 -15.24 -7.52
CA GLY A 47 30.71 -14.76 -7.43
C GLY A 47 30.97 -13.60 -6.46
N SER A 48 29.99 -13.21 -5.64
CA SER A 48 30.17 -12.17 -4.62
C SER A 48 31.04 -12.63 -3.44
N ASP A 49 32.22 -12.01 -3.28
CA ASP A 49 33.07 -12.22 -2.09
C ASP A 49 32.46 -11.57 -0.84
N PRO A 50 32.47 -12.23 0.35
CA PRO A 50 31.90 -11.68 1.57
C PRO A 50 32.41 -10.28 1.96
N LYS A 51 33.66 -9.93 1.63
CA LYS A 51 34.22 -8.60 1.91
C LYS A 51 33.64 -7.55 0.96
N SER A 52 33.40 -7.92 -0.29
CA SER A 52 32.78 -7.05 -1.29
C SER A 52 31.31 -6.78 -0.95
N VAL A 53 30.57 -7.80 -0.50
CA VAL A 53 29.18 -7.64 -0.03
C VAL A 53 29.13 -6.72 1.20
N ALA A 54 30.01 -6.95 2.19
CA ALA A 54 30.09 -6.10 3.38
C ALA A 54 30.30 -4.62 3.02
N LYS A 55 31.26 -4.32 2.13
CA LYS A 55 31.53 -2.96 1.66
C LYS A 55 30.35 -2.35 0.89
N LYS A 56 29.64 -3.15 0.08
CA LYS A 56 28.48 -2.70 -0.71
C LYS A 56 27.27 -2.34 0.16
N VAL A 57 27.07 -3.07 1.26
CA VAL A 57 25.97 -2.84 2.23
C VAL A 57 26.35 -1.80 3.31
N GLY A 58 27.61 -1.35 3.32
CA GLY A 58 28.09 -0.29 4.23
C GLY A 58 28.58 -0.79 5.58
N PHE A 59 28.97 -2.06 5.69
CA PHE A 59 29.69 -2.59 6.85
C PHE A 59 31.20 -2.37 6.70
N ASN A 60 31.90 -2.26 7.84
CA ASN A 60 33.35 -2.06 7.85
C ASN A 60 34.11 -3.37 7.58
N ASP A 61 33.62 -4.48 8.14
CA ASP A 61 34.20 -5.81 7.96
C ASP A 61 33.12 -6.87 7.69
N HIS A 62 33.50 -7.97 7.05
CA HIS A 62 32.61 -9.11 6.82
C HIS A 62 32.18 -9.77 8.14
N LYS A 63 32.96 -9.58 9.21
CA LYS A 63 32.61 -10.01 10.57
C LYS A 63 31.42 -9.24 11.12
N ASP A 64 31.38 -7.92 10.93
CA ASP A 64 30.26 -7.09 11.37
C ASP A 64 28.97 -7.47 10.64
N LEU A 65 29.08 -7.82 9.35
CA LEU A 65 27.96 -8.34 8.57
C LEU A 65 27.49 -9.70 9.10
N ALA A 66 28.41 -10.62 9.41
CA ALA A 66 28.07 -11.93 9.96
C ALA A 66 27.41 -11.81 11.34
N ASP A 67 27.91 -10.93 12.21
CA ASP A 67 27.32 -10.66 13.51
C ASP A 67 25.93 -10.01 13.38
N PHE A 68 25.73 -9.14 12.39
CA PHE A 68 24.43 -8.58 12.06
C PHE A 68 23.44 -9.67 11.64
N MET A 69 23.81 -10.53 10.70
CA MET A 69 22.96 -11.64 10.24
C MET A 69 22.65 -12.63 11.37
N LYS A 70 23.64 -12.93 12.23
CA LYS A 70 23.44 -13.78 13.40
C LYS A 70 22.44 -13.20 14.40
N ARG A 71 22.44 -11.88 14.62
CA ARG A 71 21.41 -11.21 15.45
C ARG A 71 20.01 -11.27 14.86
N GLN A 72 19.92 -11.48 13.54
CA GLN A 72 18.67 -11.64 12.80
C GLN A 72 18.26 -13.12 12.64
N ASN A 73 18.88 -14.03 13.41
CA ASN A 73 18.67 -15.48 13.31
C ASN A 73 19.02 -16.05 11.92
N TYR A 74 19.95 -15.43 11.20
CA TYR A 74 20.47 -16.00 9.95
C TYR A 74 21.85 -16.61 10.18
N ILE A 75 22.06 -17.81 9.64
CA ILE A 75 23.31 -18.56 9.69
C ILE A 75 23.84 -18.81 8.28
N TRP A 76 25.16 -18.82 8.14
CA TRP A 76 25.80 -19.07 6.85
C TRP A 76 25.76 -20.57 6.49
N SER A 77 25.10 -20.91 5.39
CA SER A 77 25.12 -22.24 4.79
C SER A 77 26.28 -22.36 3.80
N THR A 78 27.12 -23.37 3.98
CA THR A 78 28.26 -23.63 3.07
C THR A 78 27.78 -24.23 1.75
N ASP A 79 26.66 -24.96 1.78
CA ASP A 79 26.09 -25.65 0.62
C ASP A 79 25.43 -24.66 -0.34
N GLU A 80 24.68 -23.70 0.20
CA GLU A 80 23.99 -22.66 -0.58
C GLU A 80 24.86 -21.41 -0.82
N ARG A 81 26.02 -21.30 -0.13
CA ARG A 81 26.86 -20.10 -0.08
C ARG A 81 26.05 -18.83 0.23
N ASN A 82 25.06 -18.97 1.09
CA ASN A 82 24.14 -17.90 1.47
C ASN A 82 23.68 -18.07 2.92
N TYR A 83 22.98 -17.05 3.44
CA TYR A 83 22.39 -17.04 4.76
C TYR A 83 20.99 -17.68 4.76
N ILE A 84 20.78 -18.65 5.65
CA ILE A 84 19.49 -19.32 5.89
C ILE A 84 18.98 -19.00 7.30
N HIS A 85 17.67 -19.06 7.52
CA HIS A 85 17.05 -18.67 8.80
C HIS A 85 17.08 -19.84 9.80
N GLN A 86 17.51 -19.58 11.03
CA GLN A 86 17.80 -20.57 12.08
C GLN A 86 16.58 -21.40 12.50
N SER A 87 15.35 -20.92 12.28
CA SER A 87 14.14 -21.72 12.52
C SER A 87 14.05 -22.98 11.65
N GLU A 88 14.89 -23.13 10.62
CA GLU A 88 14.99 -24.32 9.78
C GLU A 88 15.98 -25.37 10.30
N MET A 89 16.73 -25.09 11.39
CA MET A 89 17.73 -26.02 11.96
C MET A 89 17.39 -26.55 13.37
N GLU A 90 16.33 -26.08 14.02
CA GLU A 90 16.00 -26.53 15.39
C GLU A 90 15.46 -27.97 15.49
N ASP A 91 15.22 -28.67 14.36
CA ASP A 91 14.80 -30.08 14.36
C ASP A 91 15.97 -31.09 14.34
N ASP A 92 17.23 -30.68 14.12
CA ASP A 92 18.32 -31.62 13.78
C ASP A 92 19.43 -31.83 14.84
N GLU A 93 19.46 -31.09 15.97
CA GLU A 93 20.63 -31.15 16.89
C GLU A 93 20.60 -32.23 18.00
N GLU A 94 19.50 -32.98 18.23
CA GLU A 94 19.44 -34.01 19.28
C GLU A 94 19.63 -35.47 18.78
N GLU A 95 19.66 -35.75 17.47
CA GLU A 95 19.52 -37.13 16.97
C GLU A 95 20.77 -37.77 16.33
N SER A 96 21.98 -37.37 16.74
CA SER A 96 23.21 -38.10 16.35
C SER A 96 23.69 -39.09 17.41
N LYS A 97 22.82 -40.05 17.80
CA LYS A 97 23.21 -41.35 18.40
C LYS A 97 22.03 -42.34 18.51
N LYS A 98 21.73 -43.06 17.41
CA LYS A 98 21.54 -44.54 17.30
C LYS A 98 20.51 -44.91 16.23
N ALA A 99 20.97 -45.78 15.32
CA ALA A 99 20.24 -46.83 14.60
C ALA A 99 18.92 -46.45 13.90
N ALA A 100 18.91 -46.62 12.57
CA ALA A 100 17.75 -46.56 11.69
C ALA A 100 16.49 -47.25 12.29
N PRO A 101 15.32 -46.61 12.12
CA PRO A 101 14.14 -47.37 11.71
C PRO A 101 13.35 -46.67 10.59
N GLU A 102 13.02 -47.46 9.59
CA GLU A 102 12.02 -47.15 8.58
C GLU A 102 10.63 -47.04 9.23
N THR A 103 10.03 -45.85 9.34
CA THR A 103 8.55 -45.68 9.42
C THR A 103 7.99 -44.29 9.10
N ASN A 104 8.76 -43.18 9.11
CA ASN A 104 8.19 -41.83 8.98
C ASN A 104 7.72 -41.41 7.57
N GLY A 105 8.09 -42.16 6.52
CA GLY A 105 7.75 -41.78 5.14
C GLY A 105 6.25 -41.84 4.81
N LYS A 106 5.47 -42.68 5.51
CA LYS A 106 4.02 -42.81 5.27
C LYS A 106 3.20 -41.70 5.92
N GLU A 107 3.60 -41.22 7.09
CA GLU A 107 2.93 -40.11 7.79
C GLU A 107 3.29 -38.76 7.16
N LEU A 108 4.56 -38.55 6.79
CA LEU A 108 4.98 -37.36 6.05
C LEU A 108 4.29 -37.29 4.68
N ALA A 109 4.20 -38.41 3.95
CA ALA A 109 3.46 -38.47 2.68
C ALA A 109 1.94 -38.25 2.85
N ALA A 110 1.36 -38.64 3.99
CA ALA A 110 -0.05 -38.38 4.29
C ALA A 110 -0.30 -36.90 4.64
N GLU A 111 0.58 -36.27 5.40
CA GLU A 111 0.46 -34.86 5.75
C GLU A 111 0.75 -33.95 4.53
N ILE A 112 1.73 -34.29 3.68
CA ILE A 112 1.95 -33.62 2.39
C ILE A 112 0.70 -33.71 1.51
N ARG A 113 0.07 -34.90 1.39
CA ARG A 113 -1.18 -35.05 0.63
C ARG A 113 -2.30 -34.17 1.19
N LYS A 114 -2.46 -34.13 2.51
CA LYS A 114 -3.47 -33.32 3.19
C LYS A 114 -3.23 -31.81 3.03
N GLN A 115 -1.97 -31.38 3.03
CA GLN A 115 -1.58 -29.99 2.78
C GLN A 115 -1.80 -29.60 1.32
N VAL A 116 -1.44 -30.48 0.37
CA VAL A 116 -1.73 -30.31 -1.06
C VAL A 116 -3.24 -30.24 -1.30
N GLU A 117 -4.03 -31.10 -0.67
CA GLU A 117 -5.49 -31.12 -0.83
C GLU A 117 -6.17 -29.88 -0.22
N ARG A 118 -5.63 -29.35 0.89
CA ARG A 118 -6.03 -28.03 1.43
C ARG A 118 -5.70 -26.91 0.45
N GLN A 119 -4.50 -26.89 -0.12
CA GLN A 119 -4.10 -25.86 -1.09
C GLN A 119 -4.92 -25.94 -2.38
N VAL A 120 -5.20 -27.15 -2.89
CA VAL A 120 -6.06 -27.38 -4.05
C VAL A 120 -7.48 -26.87 -3.78
N ASN A 121 -8.04 -27.11 -2.59
CA ASN A 121 -9.35 -26.58 -2.23
C ASN A 121 -9.37 -25.04 -2.16
N VAL A 122 -8.30 -24.42 -1.63
CA VAL A 122 -8.16 -22.96 -1.64
C VAL A 122 -8.05 -22.43 -3.08
N ALA A 123 -7.23 -23.05 -3.92
CA ALA A 123 -7.09 -22.68 -5.33
C ALA A 123 -8.39 -22.83 -6.11
N GLU A 124 -9.15 -23.91 -5.87
CA GLU A 124 -10.44 -24.17 -6.50
C GLU A 124 -11.53 -23.19 -6.02
N ARG A 125 -11.45 -22.75 -4.76
CA ARG A 125 -12.30 -21.66 -4.24
C ARG A 125 -11.93 -20.30 -4.83
N LEU A 126 -10.65 -20.03 -5.02
CA LEU A 126 -10.17 -18.80 -5.67
C LEU A 126 -10.49 -18.77 -7.16
N ALA A 127 -10.44 -19.93 -7.83
CA ALA A 127 -10.82 -20.07 -9.24
C ALA A 127 -12.29 -19.70 -9.51
N LYS A 128 -13.17 -19.85 -8.51
CA LYS A 128 -14.57 -19.37 -8.60
C LYS A 128 -14.67 -17.85 -8.70
N PHE A 129 -13.64 -17.12 -8.27
CA PHE A 129 -13.57 -15.66 -8.35
C PHE A 129 -12.76 -15.17 -9.57
N THR A 130 -12.17 -16.07 -10.36
CA THR A 130 -11.47 -15.70 -11.61
C THR A 130 -12.32 -14.83 -12.52
N PRO A 131 -13.62 -15.12 -12.79
CA PRO A 131 -14.44 -14.27 -13.65
C PRO A 131 -14.65 -12.87 -13.08
N VAL A 132 -14.67 -12.74 -11.75
CA VAL A 132 -14.80 -11.45 -11.06
C VAL A 132 -13.47 -10.70 -11.12
N MET A 133 -12.34 -11.37 -10.93
CA MET A 133 -11.03 -10.74 -11.07
C MET A 133 -10.77 -10.26 -12.50
N GLU A 134 -11.09 -11.08 -13.52
CA GLU A 134 -10.98 -10.69 -14.92
C GLU A 134 -11.87 -9.47 -15.22
N PHE A 135 -13.12 -9.48 -14.75
CA PHE A 135 -13.99 -8.32 -14.87
C PHE A 135 -13.43 -7.06 -14.19
N LEU A 136 -12.85 -7.19 -12.99
CA LEU A 136 -12.24 -6.06 -12.28
C LEU A 136 -10.98 -5.56 -12.98
N GLU A 137 -10.16 -6.44 -13.54
CA GLU A 137 -8.96 -6.09 -14.31
C GLU A 137 -9.33 -5.37 -15.60
N GLU A 138 -10.31 -5.88 -16.35
CA GLU A 138 -10.80 -5.25 -17.58
C GLU A 138 -11.41 -3.86 -17.33
N ASN A 139 -12.02 -3.65 -16.17
CA ASN A 139 -12.69 -2.40 -15.82
C ASN A 139 -11.88 -1.52 -14.85
N MET A 140 -10.61 -1.87 -14.60
CA MET A 140 -9.77 -1.19 -13.60
C MET A 140 -9.64 0.30 -13.88
N ASP A 141 -9.40 0.70 -15.14
CA ASP A 141 -9.27 2.11 -15.54
C ASP A 141 -10.58 2.89 -15.34
N SER A 142 -11.71 2.26 -15.65
CA SER A 142 -13.04 2.89 -15.47
C SER A 142 -13.42 2.99 -14.00
N LEU A 143 -13.05 1.99 -13.20
CA LEU A 143 -13.22 1.99 -11.75
C LEU A 143 -12.31 3.04 -11.10
N GLN A 144 -11.08 3.21 -11.58
CA GLN A 144 -10.18 4.28 -11.16
C GLN A 144 -10.70 5.66 -11.57
N GLU A 145 -11.22 5.86 -12.79
CA GLU A 145 -11.84 7.14 -13.18
C GLU A 145 -13.08 7.44 -12.31
N LEU A 146 -13.88 6.42 -11.99
CA LEU A 146 -15.02 6.57 -11.08
C LEU A 146 -14.60 6.89 -9.65
N LEU A 147 -13.59 6.20 -9.13
CA LEU A 147 -13.06 6.41 -7.78
C LEU A 147 -12.40 7.78 -7.67
N ALA A 148 -11.58 8.17 -8.65
CA ALA A 148 -11.01 9.50 -8.74
C ALA A 148 -12.10 10.58 -8.83
N ALA A 149 -13.16 10.35 -9.62
CA ALA A 149 -14.30 11.26 -9.68
C ALA A 149 -15.13 11.32 -8.38
N THR A 150 -15.03 10.31 -7.50
CA THR A 150 -15.63 10.33 -6.16
C THR A 150 -14.69 10.93 -5.10
N GLU A 151 -13.37 10.76 -5.24
CA GLU A 151 -12.35 11.40 -4.40
C GLU A 151 -12.25 12.91 -4.68
N ASP A 152 -12.49 13.35 -5.92
CA ASP A 152 -12.71 14.75 -6.28
C ASP A 152 -13.97 15.35 -5.59
N GLY A 153 -14.80 14.52 -4.97
CA GLY A 153 -15.94 14.91 -4.15
C GLY A 153 -15.58 15.31 -2.72
N GLU A 154 -14.38 14.96 -2.24
CA GLU A 154 -13.86 15.40 -0.95
C GLU A 154 -12.84 16.52 -1.17
N GLU A 155 -13.30 17.76 -0.97
CA GLU A 155 -12.45 18.89 -0.57
C GLU A 155 -11.20 19.14 -1.43
N SER A 156 -11.34 19.09 -2.75
CA SER A 156 -10.40 19.82 -3.58
C SER A 156 -10.54 21.31 -3.26
N GLU A 157 -9.61 21.83 -2.44
CA GLU A 157 -9.13 23.21 -2.51
C GLU A 157 -8.50 23.54 -3.89
N GLY A 158 -8.86 22.79 -4.93
CA GLY A 158 -8.44 22.96 -6.29
C GLY A 158 -8.90 24.29 -6.85
N GLU A 159 -8.00 24.86 -7.65
CA GLU A 159 -8.26 26.06 -8.43
C GLU A 159 -9.50 25.84 -9.31
N ILE A 160 -10.45 26.80 -9.28
CA ILE A 160 -11.68 26.72 -10.07
C ILE A 160 -11.27 26.63 -11.56
N PRO A 161 -11.65 25.57 -12.29
CA PRO A 161 -11.22 25.39 -13.67
C PRO A 161 -11.62 26.58 -14.55
N HIS A 162 -10.65 27.21 -15.20
CA HIS A 162 -10.91 28.27 -16.16
C HIS A 162 -10.97 27.70 -17.57
N PHE A 163 -12.15 27.74 -18.18
CA PHE A 163 -12.36 27.30 -19.54
C PHE A 163 -12.34 28.48 -20.51
N ALA A 164 -11.36 28.53 -21.42
CA ALA A 164 -11.33 29.52 -22.49
C ALA A 164 -12.25 29.08 -23.63
N VAL A 165 -13.52 29.51 -23.59
CA VAL A 165 -14.49 29.24 -24.66
C VAL A 165 -14.32 30.29 -25.78
N PRO A 166 -13.95 29.90 -27.01
CA PRO A 166 -13.81 30.84 -28.12
C PRO A 166 -15.18 31.35 -28.60
N GLY A 167 -15.30 32.65 -28.84
CA GLY A 167 -16.49 33.24 -29.46
C GLY A 167 -16.93 34.58 -28.86
N THR A 168 -18.17 34.99 -29.16
CA THR A 168 -18.79 36.19 -28.60
C THR A 168 -19.66 35.85 -27.40
N THR A 169 -19.67 36.72 -26.40
CA THR A 169 -20.50 36.56 -25.20
C THR A 169 -21.95 36.93 -25.49
N LYS A 170 -22.90 36.15 -24.96
CA LYS A 170 -24.34 36.43 -25.01
C LYS A 170 -24.91 36.39 -23.61
N THR A 171 -25.68 37.40 -23.22
CA THR A 171 -26.36 37.44 -21.92
C THR A 171 -27.54 36.48 -21.89
N LYS A 172 -27.61 35.64 -20.87
CA LYS A 172 -28.79 34.84 -20.52
C LYS A 172 -29.20 35.16 -19.08
N SER A 173 -30.47 35.43 -18.85
CA SER A 173 -31.03 35.67 -17.52
C SER A 173 -31.55 34.37 -16.93
N VAL A 174 -31.13 34.02 -15.71
CA VAL A 174 -31.56 32.83 -14.98
C VAL A 174 -31.97 33.24 -13.56
N TYR A 175 -33.11 32.75 -13.10
CA TYR A 175 -33.57 32.95 -11.72
C TYR A 175 -32.87 31.95 -10.78
N MET A 176 -32.51 32.39 -9.58
CA MET A 176 -31.94 31.53 -8.54
C MET A 176 -32.51 31.91 -7.16
N ALA A 177 -32.43 30.99 -6.20
CA ALA A 177 -32.84 31.27 -4.83
C ALA A 177 -31.88 32.25 -4.16
N ASP A 178 -32.39 33.16 -3.31
CA ASP A 178 -31.61 34.21 -2.67
C ASP A 178 -30.41 33.65 -1.87
N ARG A 179 -30.64 32.56 -1.12
CA ARG A 179 -29.58 31.86 -0.37
C ARG A 179 -28.44 31.35 -1.27
N LEU A 180 -28.77 30.88 -2.48
CA LEU A 180 -27.77 30.41 -3.42
C LEU A 180 -26.99 31.58 -4.03
N ALA A 181 -27.67 32.70 -4.31
CA ALA A 181 -27.02 33.92 -4.79
C ALA A 181 -26.04 34.49 -3.74
N GLU A 182 -26.43 34.46 -2.46
CA GLU A 182 -25.56 34.82 -1.33
C GLU A 182 -24.31 33.94 -1.31
N LEU A 183 -24.48 32.62 -1.41
CA LEU A 183 -23.40 31.65 -1.35
C LEU A 183 -22.42 31.77 -2.53
N VAL A 184 -22.92 31.99 -3.75
CA VAL A 184 -22.07 32.26 -4.93
C VAL A 184 -21.29 33.56 -4.76
N THR A 185 -21.91 34.58 -4.14
CA THR A 185 -21.26 35.87 -3.88
C THR A 185 -20.15 35.73 -2.83
N GLU A 186 -20.38 34.97 -1.78
CA GLU A 186 -19.38 34.65 -0.76
C GLU A 186 -18.23 33.84 -1.35
N PHE A 187 -18.53 32.78 -2.09
CA PHE A 187 -17.55 31.94 -2.77
C PHE A 187 -16.66 32.73 -3.74
N SER A 188 -17.26 33.63 -4.53
CA SER A 188 -16.55 34.53 -5.44
C SER A 188 -15.54 35.42 -4.72
N LYS A 189 -15.86 35.91 -3.51
CA LYS A 189 -14.96 36.71 -2.69
C LYS A 189 -13.83 35.87 -2.08
N VAL A 190 -14.16 34.70 -1.53
CA VAL A 190 -13.20 33.82 -0.85
C VAL A 190 -12.15 33.29 -1.84
N ARG A 191 -12.57 32.89 -3.04
CA ARG A 191 -11.67 32.31 -4.05
C ARG A 191 -11.10 33.34 -5.03
N ASN A 192 -11.46 34.63 -4.91
CA ASN A 192 -11.04 35.69 -5.82
C ASN A 192 -11.30 35.36 -7.31
N VAL A 193 -12.47 34.79 -7.61
CA VAL A 193 -12.89 34.42 -8.98
C VAL A 193 -14.20 35.11 -9.32
N SER A 194 -14.34 35.56 -10.57
CA SER A 194 -15.57 36.21 -11.02
C SER A 194 -16.76 35.24 -11.02
N GLN A 195 -17.95 35.73 -10.65
CA GLN A 195 -19.19 34.93 -10.71
C GLN A 195 -19.44 34.37 -12.11
N ARG A 196 -19.08 35.12 -13.16
CA ARG A 196 -19.16 34.64 -14.55
C ARG A 196 -18.37 33.34 -14.74
N ASN A 197 -17.11 33.32 -14.33
CA ASN A 197 -16.26 32.14 -14.49
C ASN A 197 -16.77 30.94 -13.66
N ILE A 198 -17.31 31.20 -12.45
CA ILE A 198 -17.93 30.18 -11.61
C ILE A 198 -19.10 29.52 -12.36
N PHE A 199 -20.01 30.32 -12.92
CA PHE A 199 -21.14 29.80 -13.68
C PHE A 199 -20.72 29.12 -14.99
N GLU A 200 -19.74 29.67 -15.71
CA GLU A 200 -19.21 29.04 -16.93
C GLU A 200 -18.61 27.67 -16.64
N ALA A 201 -17.78 27.55 -15.61
CA ALA A 201 -17.20 26.28 -15.18
C ALA A 201 -18.29 25.28 -14.76
N ALA A 202 -19.22 25.71 -13.90
CA ALA A 202 -20.31 24.85 -13.44
C ALA A 202 -21.18 24.34 -14.59
N VAL A 203 -21.49 25.18 -15.58
CA VAL A 203 -22.27 24.76 -16.76
C VAL A 203 -21.48 23.78 -17.62
N ILE A 204 -20.19 24.02 -17.85
CA ILE A 204 -19.31 23.15 -18.64
C ILE A 204 -19.20 21.77 -17.99
N GLU A 205 -18.93 21.72 -16.68
CA GLU A 205 -18.85 20.47 -15.93
C GLU A 205 -20.18 19.74 -15.89
N TYR A 206 -21.28 20.46 -15.67
CA TYR A 206 -22.62 19.88 -15.70
C TYR A 206 -22.91 19.24 -17.06
N LEU A 207 -22.67 19.95 -18.17
CA LEU A 207 -22.85 19.39 -19.51
C LEU A 207 -21.95 18.17 -19.76
N ARG A 208 -20.71 18.19 -19.27
CA ARG A 208 -19.77 17.08 -19.38
C ARG A 208 -20.25 15.84 -18.63
N LYS A 209 -20.84 16.02 -17.44
CA LYS A 209 -21.38 14.95 -16.60
C LYS A 209 -22.67 14.34 -17.14
N TYR A 210 -23.51 15.14 -17.81
CA TYR A 210 -24.85 14.73 -18.25
C TYR A 210 -24.97 14.54 -19.78
N GLY A 211 -23.96 13.95 -20.41
CA GLY A 211 -24.07 13.40 -21.77
C GLY A 211 -23.66 14.33 -22.92
N TYR A 212 -23.07 15.49 -22.64
CA TYR A 212 -22.55 16.41 -23.67
C TYR A 212 -21.02 16.51 -23.67
N ARG A 213 -20.31 15.49 -23.17
CA ARG A 213 -18.84 15.47 -23.05
C ARG A 213 -18.13 15.76 -24.37
N ASP A 214 -18.53 15.10 -25.46
CA ASP A 214 -17.88 15.28 -26.77
C ASP A 214 -18.09 16.68 -27.35
N ALA A 215 -19.30 17.24 -27.21
CA ALA A 215 -19.62 18.58 -27.68
C ALA A 215 -18.86 19.65 -26.88
N VAL A 216 -18.76 19.48 -25.56
CA VAL A 216 -17.98 20.35 -24.69
C VAL A 216 -16.49 20.26 -25.02
N ASN A 217 -15.95 19.07 -25.21
CA ASN A 217 -14.54 18.89 -25.59
C ASN A 217 -14.23 19.51 -26.95
N SER A 218 -15.15 19.44 -27.92
CA SER A 218 -15.01 20.12 -29.21
C SER A 218 -15.08 21.65 -29.10
N LEU A 219 -15.79 22.18 -28.10
CA LEU A 219 -15.91 23.63 -27.86
C LEU A 219 -14.63 24.21 -27.23
N LEU A 220 -13.92 23.39 -26.43
CA LEU A 220 -12.71 23.79 -25.70
C LEU A 220 -11.41 23.59 -26.49
N ARG A 221 -11.49 23.12 -27.74
CA ARG A 221 -10.35 22.76 -28.58
C ARG A 221 -9.96 23.84 -29.58
#